data_AF-A0A840TWG5-F1
#
_entry.id   AF-A0A840TWG5-F1
#
_cell.length_a   1.000
_cell.length_b   1.000
_cell.length_c   1.000
_cell.angle_alpha   90.00
_cell.angle_beta   90.00
_cell.angle_gamma   90.00
#
_symmetry.space_group_name_H-M   'P 1'
#
loop_
_entity.id
_entity.type
_entity.pdbx_description
1 polymer ?
#
loop_
_entity_poly.entity_id
_entity_poly.type
_entity_poly.pdbx_seq_one_letter_code
_entity_poly.pdbx_strand_id
1 'polypeptide(L)'
;MKKKIYIPLLTLTMLYALPSLAQQEVLPLWPAGKVPNALANSAVVEKSETTGGIMRISGVTVPTMTAYLPPQDKATGAAVLICPGGGYGILAAEHEGSELAEWFKARGVAGIVLKYRLPNAQAMTRQHEVPLMDAMQAMKLIRQNAQKWNLDPNKIGVMGFSAGGHLAATLSTHFDKGPNASEEARPNFAILLYPVISFSPTLAHGGSRKNLLGADESEELIRYYSNEQHVSEKTPPTLLVHATDDTGVPAENSIEYYLALKKNKVPVEMHLYPRGGHGFSMRTEGKGSVANWPLAMEAWLKALEYVK
;
A
#
# COMPACT_ATOMS: atom_id res chain seq x y z
N MET A 1 14.16 -70.45 44.66
CA MET A 1 13.55 -69.11 44.41
C MET A 1 14.53 -68.28 43.59
N LYS A 2 14.27 -68.06 42.29
CA LYS A 2 15.06 -67.16 41.43
C LYS A 2 14.23 -65.89 41.18
N LYS A 3 14.68 -64.74 41.71
CA LYS A 3 14.05 -63.44 41.46
C LYS A 3 14.48 -62.93 40.08
N LYS A 4 13.53 -62.70 39.17
CA LYS A 4 13.76 -61.99 37.91
C LYS A 4 13.71 -60.49 38.18
N ILE A 5 14.77 -59.78 37.80
CA ILE A 5 14.85 -58.31 37.84
C ILE A 5 14.42 -57.80 36.47
N TYR A 6 13.39 -56.95 36.42
CA TYR A 6 12.97 -56.26 35.21
C TYR A 6 13.54 -54.83 35.25
N ILE A 7 14.34 -54.48 34.25
CA ILE A 7 14.82 -53.11 34.02
C ILE A 7 13.88 -52.49 32.98
N PRO A 8 13.21 -51.36 33.28
CA PRO A 8 12.35 -50.71 32.29
C PRO A 8 13.23 -49.96 31.28
N LEU A 9 13.00 -50.22 30.00
CA LEU A 9 13.62 -49.50 28.88
C LEU A 9 12.92 -48.14 28.72
N LEU A 10 13.62 -47.05 29.06
CA LEU A 10 13.14 -45.69 28.81
C LEU A 10 13.33 -45.34 27.33
N THR A 11 12.25 -45.35 26.55
CA THR A 11 12.23 -44.80 25.19
C THR A 11 12.15 -43.28 25.23
N LEU A 12 13.28 -42.62 24.95
CA LEU A 12 13.36 -41.17 24.79
C LEU A 12 12.69 -40.76 23.47
N THR A 13 11.48 -40.21 23.53
CA THR A 13 10.77 -39.67 22.38
C THR A 13 11.25 -38.24 22.11
N MET A 14 12.10 -38.07 21.11
CA MET A 14 12.53 -36.75 20.64
C MET A 14 11.37 -36.11 19.84
N LEU A 15 10.68 -35.14 20.42
CA LEU A 15 9.71 -34.31 19.70
C LEU A 15 10.46 -33.34 18.78
N TYR A 16 10.46 -33.62 17.48
CA TYR A 16 10.86 -32.66 16.47
C TYR A 16 9.76 -31.59 16.35
N ALA A 17 10.00 -30.41 16.90
CA ALA A 17 9.18 -29.24 16.62
C ALA A 17 9.42 -28.82 15.16
N LEU A 18 8.46 -29.12 14.29
CA LEU A 18 8.45 -28.56 12.93
C LEU A 18 8.32 -27.04 13.05
N PRO A 19 9.21 -26.24 12.42
CA PRO A 19 9.01 -24.81 12.38
C PRO A 19 7.69 -24.52 11.66
N SER A 20 6.76 -23.88 12.37
CA SER A 20 5.58 -23.26 11.78
C SER A 20 6.06 -22.26 10.73
N LEU A 21 5.92 -22.62 9.45
CA LEU A 21 5.99 -21.62 8.39
C LEU A 21 4.82 -20.68 8.64
N ALA A 22 5.11 -19.47 9.12
CA ALA A 22 4.08 -18.46 9.35
C ALA A 22 3.38 -18.18 8.01
N GLN A 23 2.16 -18.71 7.86
CA GLN A 23 1.33 -18.47 6.69
C GLN A 23 0.91 -17.00 6.69
N GLN A 24 1.06 -16.33 5.56
CA GLN A 24 0.60 -14.94 5.39
C GLN A 24 -0.90 -14.87 5.70
N GLU A 25 -1.29 -13.92 6.56
CA GLU A 25 -2.69 -13.75 6.94
C GLU A 25 -3.40 -12.90 5.87
N VAL A 26 -4.44 -13.44 5.24
CA VAL A 26 -5.29 -12.72 4.27
C VAL A 26 -6.61 -12.38 4.94
N LEU A 27 -6.95 -11.09 4.98
CA LEU A 27 -8.17 -10.59 5.63
C LEU A 27 -9.08 -9.90 4.61
N PRO A 28 -10.38 -10.24 4.55
CA PRO A 28 -11.35 -9.42 3.83
C PRO A 28 -11.51 -8.06 4.52
N LEU A 29 -11.62 -6.98 3.74
CA LEU A 29 -11.80 -5.64 4.33
C LEU A 29 -13.23 -5.42 4.85
N TRP A 30 -14.19 -6.06 4.21
CA TRP A 30 -15.61 -5.95 4.53
C TRP A 30 -16.18 -7.32 4.85
N PRO A 31 -17.19 -7.41 5.74
CA PRO A 31 -17.91 -8.66 5.97
C PRO A 31 -18.50 -9.21 4.65
N ALA A 32 -18.62 -10.53 4.58
CA ALA A 32 -19.18 -11.20 3.40
C ALA A 32 -20.57 -10.62 3.05
N GLY A 33 -20.76 -10.26 1.78
CA GLY A 33 -22.01 -9.66 1.29
C GLY A 33 -22.28 -8.23 1.76
N LYS A 34 -21.32 -7.57 2.44
CA LYS A 34 -21.43 -6.20 2.97
C LYS A 34 -20.40 -5.23 2.37
N VAL A 35 -19.85 -5.57 1.20
CA VAL A 35 -18.96 -4.67 0.45
C VAL A 35 -19.78 -3.44 0.02
N PRO A 36 -19.45 -2.21 0.49
CA PRO A 36 -20.25 -1.03 0.21
C PRO A 36 -20.20 -0.68 -1.28
N ASN A 37 -21.27 -0.10 -1.83
CA ASN A 37 -21.39 0.26 -3.24
C ASN A 37 -21.31 -0.93 -4.24
N ALA A 38 -21.25 -2.18 -3.80
CA ALA A 38 -21.24 -3.34 -4.71
C ALA A 38 -22.60 -3.55 -5.39
N LEU A 39 -22.59 -3.91 -6.67
CA LEU A 39 -23.77 -4.35 -7.41
C LEU A 39 -23.98 -5.86 -7.24
N ALA A 40 -25.23 -6.29 -6.99
CA ALA A 40 -25.56 -7.68 -6.69
C ALA A 40 -25.24 -8.67 -7.83
N ASN A 41 -25.30 -8.22 -9.09
CA ASN A 41 -25.17 -9.06 -10.29
C ASN A 41 -23.99 -8.64 -11.18
N SER A 42 -22.86 -8.29 -10.56
CA SER A 42 -21.64 -7.94 -11.30
C SER A 42 -21.16 -9.10 -12.18
N ALA A 43 -20.98 -8.85 -13.48
CA ALA A 43 -20.35 -9.78 -14.41
C ALA A 43 -18.81 -9.65 -14.43
N VAL A 44 -18.24 -8.71 -13.67
CA VAL A 44 -16.79 -8.50 -13.60
C VAL A 44 -16.15 -9.65 -12.84
N VAL A 45 -15.21 -10.32 -13.50
CA VAL A 45 -14.46 -11.46 -12.97
C VAL A 45 -13.04 -11.00 -12.61
N GLU A 46 -12.61 -11.31 -11.39
CA GLU A 46 -11.22 -11.09 -10.98
C GLU A 46 -10.31 -12.05 -11.75
N LYS A 47 -9.22 -11.53 -12.32
CA LYS A 47 -8.21 -12.32 -13.02
C LYS A 47 -6.81 -11.99 -12.53
N SER A 48 -6.01 -13.02 -12.31
CA SER A 48 -4.60 -12.91 -11.95
C SER A 48 -3.74 -13.47 -13.07
N GLU A 49 -2.85 -12.66 -13.61
CA GLU A 49 -2.00 -13.01 -14.76
C GLU A 49 -0.57 -12.53 -14.51
N THR A 50 0.41 -13.40 -14.78
CA THR A 50 1.84 -13.05 -14.70
C THR A 50 2.39 -12.83 -16.09
N THR A 51 2.76 -11.58 -16.41
CA THR A 51 3.38 -11.22 -17.69
C THR A 51 4.65 -10.43 -17.45
N GLY A 52 5.76 -10.86 -18.06
CA GLY A 52 7.08 -10.26 -17.85
C GLY A 52 7.59 -10.42 -16.42
N GLY A 53 7.21 -11.51 -15.74
CA GLY A 53 7.55 -11.74 -14.34
C GLY A 53 6.94 -10.71 -13.39
N ILE A 54 5.78 -10.14 -13.74
CA ILE A 54 4.98 -9.27 -12.87
C ILE A 54 3.58 -9.85 -12.79
N MET A 55 3.19 -10.33 -11.61
CA MET A 55 1.80 -10.68 -11.33
C MET A 55 0.93 -9.42 -11.31
N ARG A 56 -0.14 -9.44 -12.11
CA ARG A 56 -1.15 -8.39 -12.18
C ARG A 56 -2.51 -8.97 -11.85
N ILE A 57 -3.31 -8.22 -11.10
CA ILE A 57 -4.69 -8.59 -10.75
C ILE A 57 -5.63 -7.56 -11.37
N SER A 58 -6.63 -7.99 -12.11
CA SER A 58 -7.66 -7.14 -12.71
C SER A 58 -9.05 -7.51 -12.19
N GLY A 59 -10.03 -6.62 -12.34
CA GLY A 59 -11.42 -6.94 -12.00
C GLY A 59 -11.70 -7.17 -10.51
N VAL A 60 -10.90 -6.57 -9.61
CA VAL A 60 -11.07 -6.73 -8.15
C VAL A 60 -12.38 -6.06 -7.70
N THR A 61 -13.33 -6.88 -7.24
CA THR A 61 -14.63 -6.43 -6.69
C THR A 61 -14.79 -6.76 -5.21
N VAL A 62 -14.00 -7.71 -4.68
CA VAL A 62 -13.95 -8.08 -3.26
C VAL A 62 -12.56 -7.78 -2.72
N PRO A 63 -12.40 -6.71 -1.92
CA PRO A 63 -11.09 -6.28 -1.48
C PRO A 63 -10.60 -7.06 -0.27
N THR A 64 -9.30 -7.30 -0.24
CA THR A 64 -8.60 -7.95 0.86
C THR A 64 -7.32 -7.18 1.20
N MET A 65 -6.74 -7.49 2.36
CA MET A 65 -5.35 -7.17 2.66
C MET A 65 -4.58 -8.43 3.04
N THR A 66 -3.29 -8.46 2.74
CA THR A 66 -2.41 -9.58 3.11
C THR A 66 -1.31 -9.05 4.01
N ALA A 67 -1.19 -9.60 5.23
CA ALA A 67 -0.21 -9.18 6.23
C ALA A 67 1.07 -10.02 6.15
N TYR A 68 2.21 -9.32 6.04
CA TYR A 68 3.57 -9.86 6.03
C TYR A 68 4.25 -9.40 7.33
N LEU A 69 4.07 -10.20 8.38
CA LEU A 69 4.52 -9.86 9.71
C LEU A 69 6.00 -10.26 9.91
N PRO A 70 6.85 -9.39 10.47
CA PRO A 70 8.21 -9.75 10.86
C PRO A 70 8.19 -10.75 12.02
N PRO A 71 9.27 -11.54 12.19
CA PRO A 71 9.50 -12.29 13.42
C PRO A 71 9.39 -11.39 14.66
N GLN A 72 8.78 -11.88 15.74
CA GLN A 72 8.47 -11.08 16.94
C GLN A 72 9.72 -10.43 17.57
N ASP A 73 10.87 -11.10 17.52
CA ASP A 73 12.17 -10.61 18.02
C ASP A 73 12.75 -9.47 17.16
N LYS A 74 12.33 -9.36 15.90
CA LYS A 74 12.76 -8.31 14.97
C LYS A 74 11.73 -7.19 14.82
N ALA A 75 10.49 -7.41 15.19
CA ALA A 75 9.39 -6.45 15.05
C ALA A 75 9.74 -5.10 15.71
N THR A 76 9.55 -4.01 14.96
CA THR A 76 9.72 -2.63 15.44
C THR A 76 8.42 -2.00 15.95
N GLY A 77 7.29 -2.70 15.73
CA GLY A 77 5.95 -2.17 15.94
C GLY A 77 5.43 -1.32 14.78
N ALA A 78 6.26 -1.00 13.78
CA ALA A 78 5.81 -0.23 12.62
C ALA A 78 5.11 -1.10 11.57
N ALA A 79 4.19 -0.50 10.81
CA ALA A 79 3.53 -1.13 9.68
C ALA A 79 3.37 -0.17 8.50
N VAL A 80 3.29 -0.73 7.28
CA VAL A 80 3.05 0.02 6.05
C VAL A 80 1.94 -0.66 5.24
N LEU A 81 0.83 0.04 5.03
CA LEU A 81 -0.19 -0.34 4.04
C LEU A 81 0.31 -0.01 2.64
N ILE A 82 0.52 -1.03 1.81
CA ILE A 82 1.07 -0.90 0.47
C ILE A 82 -0.08 -0.94 -0.55
N CYS A 83 -0.22 0.13 -1.32
CA CYS A 83 -1.17 0.31 -2.41
C CYS A 83 -0.45 0.13 -3.76
N PRO A 84 -0.58 -1.03 -4.43
CA PRO A 84 0.05 -1.26 -5.74
C PRO A 84 -0.45 -0.27 -6.79
N GLY A 85 0.35 0.00 -7.82
CA GLY A 85 -0.07 0.78 -8.98
C GLY A 85 -0.90 -0.04 -9.98
N GLY A 86 -1.03 0.49 -11.20
CA GLY A 86 -1.79 -0.15 -12.29
C GLY A 86 -2.92 0.70 -12.87
N GLY A 87 -2.83 2.03 -12.71
CA GLY A 87 -3.75 2.95 -13.39
C GLY A 87 -5.21 2.82 -12.97
N TYR A 88 -5.51 2.25 -11.79
CA TYR A 88 -6.86 1.85 -11.37
C TYR A 88 -7.55 0.81 -12.29
N GLY A 89 -6.85 0.23 -13.27
CA GLY A 89 -7.35 -0.83 -14.14
C GLY A 89 -6.83 -2.22 -13.79
N ILE A 90 -5.67 -2.29 -13.16
CA ILE A 90 -5.06 -3.49 -12.57
C ILE A 90 -4.37 -3.14 -11.25
N LEU A 91 -3.95 -4.16 -10.52
CA LEU A 91 -3.00 -4.08 -9.40
C LEU A 91 -1.70 -4.76 -9.81
N ALA A 92 -0.59 -4.03 -9.72
CA ALA A 92 0.77 -4.53 -9.90
C ALA A 92 1.25 -5.36 -8.68
N ALA A 93 0.48 -6.40 -8.33
CA ALA A 93 0.47 -7.05 -7.02
C ALA A 93 1.79 -7.64 -6.54
N GLU A 94 2.70 -8.01 -7.45
CA GLU A 94 4.02 -8.55 -7.09
C GLU A 94 5.04 -7.44 -6.81
N HIS A 95 5.58 -6.81 -7.86
CA HIS A 95 6.68 -5.86 -7.72
C HIS A 95 6.34 -4.57 -6.97
N GLU A 96 5.06 -4.17 -6.89
CA GLU A 96 4.61 -2.99 -6.12
C GLU A 96 3.78 -3.41 -4.89
N GLY A 97 3.80 -4.69 -4.55
CA GLY A 97 3.06 -5.28 -3.44
C GLY A 97 3.93 -6.24 -2.63
N SER A 98 3.88 -7.53 -2.95
CA SER A 98 4.53 -8.57 -2.15
C SER A 98 6.06 -8.43 -2.04
N GLU A 99 6.76 -7.98 -3.09
CA GLU A 99 8.22 -7.73 -3.04
C GLU A 99 8.56 -6.66 -1.98
N LEU A 100 7.74 -5.61 -1.89
CA LEU A 100 7.90 -4.56 -0.88
C LEU A 100 7.55 -5.04 0.51
N ALA A 101 6.48 -5.82 0.63
CA ALA A 101 6.06 -6.34 1.92
C ALA A 101 7.14 -7.24 2.54
N GLU A 102 7.80 -8.06 1.74
CA GLU A 102 8.97 -8.84 2.18
C GLU A 102 10.19 -7.95 2.50
N TRP A 103 10.41 -6.88 1.74
CA TRP A 103 11.48 -5.90 2.04
C TRP A 103 11.30 -5.23 3.41
N PHE A 104 10.07 -4.83 3.75
CA PHE A 104 9.73 -4.25 5.06
C PHE A 104 9.85 -5.30 6.17
N LYS A 105 9.31 -6.49 5.94
CA LYS A 105 9.37 -7.62 6.88
C LYS A 105 10.81 -7.98 7.24
N ALA A 106 11.73 -7.97 6.28
CA ALA A 106 13.16 -8.21 6.51
C ALA A 106 13.81 -7.15 7.42
N ARG A 107 13.21 -5.97 7.55
CA ARG A 107 13.65 -4.83 8.39
C ARG A 107 12.84 -4.67 9.67
N GLY A 108 12.03 -5.66 10.02
CA GLY A 108 11.23 -5.63 11.25
C GLY A 108 9.95 -4.79 11.16
N VAL A 109 9.57 -4.32 9.96
CA VAL A 109 8.34 -3.55 9.72
C VAL A 109 7.29 -4.47 9.10
N ALA A 110 6.05 -4.43 9.57
CA ALA A 110 4.97 -5.20 8.93
C ALA A 110 4.60 -4.59 7.57
N GLY A 111 4.71 -5.38 6.51
CA GLY A 111 4.22 -5.02 5.18
C GLY A 111 2.79 -5.52 4.97
N ILE A 112 1.87 -4.66 4.53
CA ILE A 112 0.45 -5.02 4.41
C ILE A 112 -0.02 -4.67 3.00
N VAL A 113 -0.15 -5.66 2.12
CA VAL A 113 -0.50 -5.43 0.72
C VAL A 113 -2.01 -5.30 0.57
N LEU A 114 -2.46 -4.17 0.04
CA LEU A 114 -3.86 -3.87 -0.23
C LEU A 114 -4.28 -4.36 -1.62
N LYS A 115 -5.21 -5.31 -1.67
CA LYS A 115 -5.94 -5.67 -2.89
C LYS A 115 -7.22 -4.83 -2.94
N TYR A 116 -7.09 -3.54 -3.29
CA TYR A 116 -8.23 -2.61 -3.33
C TYR A 116 -9.10 -2.82 -4.57
N ARG A 117 -10.38 -2.46 -4.49
CA ARG A 117 -11.30 -2.58 -5.62
C ARG A 117 -10.90 -1.68 -6.77
N LEU A 118 -11.01 -2.22 -7.98
CA LEU A 118 -10.75 -1.48 -9.22
C LEU A 118 -12.08 -0.88 -9.71
N PRO A 119 -12.16 0.45 -9.88
CA PRO A 119 -13.38 1.13 -10.32
C PRO A 119 -13.97 0.53 -11.60
N ASN A 120 -15.24 0.12 -11.54
CA ASN A 120 -15.96 -0.39 -12.70
C ASN A 120 -17.47 -0.26 -12.52
N ALA A 121 -18.12 0.55 -13.36
CA ALA A 121 -19.56 0.81 -13.30
C ALA A 121 -20.45 -0.44 -13.46
N GLN A 122 -19.93 -1.55 -13.99
CA GLN A 122 -20.65 -2.84 -14.07
C GLN A 122 -20.61 -3.62 -12.76
N ALA A 123 -19.73 -3.25 -11.82
CA ALA A 123 -19.56 -3.94 -10.55
C ALA A 123 -19.95 -3.11 -9.32
N MET A 124 -19.96 -1.77 -9.43
CA MET A 124 -20.16 -0.89 -8.29
C MET A 124 -20.79 0.45 -8.66
N THR A 125 -21.58 1.01 -7.75
CA THR A 125 -21.99 2.42 -7.79
C THR A 125 -20.87 3.30 -7.25
N ARG A 126 -20.89 4.61 -7.55
CA ARG A 126 -19.90 5.60 -7.06
C ARG A 126 -18.45 5.08 -7.13
N GLN A 127 -18.09 4.53 -8.30
CA GLN A 127 -16.85 3.77 -8.48
C GLN A 127 -15.58 4.53 -8.07
N HIS A 128 -15.57 5.86 -8.17
CA HIS A 128 -14.44 6.70 -7.78
C HIS A 128 -14.16 6.66 -6.27
N GLU A 129 -15.15 6.33 -5.44
CA GLU A 129 -15.00 6.30 -3.97
C GLU A 129 -14.42 5.00 -3.46
N VAL A 130 -14.67 3.90 -4.16
CA VAL A 130 -14.41 2.56 -3.62
C VAL A 130 -12.94 2.31 -3.25
N PRO A 131 -11.93 2.79 -4.01
CA PRO A 131 -10.54 2.54 -3.63
C PRO A 131 -10.17 3.25 -2.34
N LEU A 132 -10.64 4.49 -2.15
CA LEU A 132 -10.40 5.26 -0.92
C LEU A 132 -11.10 4.63 0.28
N MET A 133 -12.35 4.19 0.12
CA MET A 133 -13.08 3.49 1.18
C MET A 133 -12.34 2.23 1.63
N ASP A 134 -11.77 1.47 0.69
CA ASP A 134 -10.99 0.28 0.97
C ASP A 134 -9.69 0.60 1.71
N ALA A 135 -8.96 1.63 1.27
CA ALA A 135 -7.73 2.04 1.94
C ALA A 135 -8.01 2.53 3.38
N MET A 136 -9.07 3.32 3.58
CA MET A 136 -9.52 3.73 4.92
C MET A 136 -9.90 2.54 5.80
N GLN A 137 -10.63 1.58 5.24
CA GLN A 137 -11.05 0.38 5.97
C GLN A 137 -9.85 -0.50 6.34
N ALA A 138 -8.86 -0.62 5.45
CA ALA A 138 -7.63 -1.32 5.74
C ALA A 138 -6.88 -0.67 6.92
N MET A 139 -6.72 0.66 6.92
CA MET A 139 -6.08 1.37 8.04
C MET A 139 -6.78 1.11 9.39
N LYS A 140 -8.12 1.12 9.41
CA LYS A 140 -8.91 0.77 10.60
C LYS A 140 -8.65 -0.65 11.05
N LEU A 141 -8.70 -1.62 10.13
CA LEU A 141 -8.45 -3.03 10.45
C LEU A 141 -7.03 -3.28 10.93
N ILE A 142 -6.02 -2.58 10.40
CA ILE A 142 -4.65 -2.67 10.88
C ILE A 142 -4.58 -2.20 12.34
N ARG A 143 -5.22 -1.08 12.67
CA ARG A 143 -5.27 -0.56 14.05
C ARG A 143 -6.04 -1.49 14.99
N GLN A 144 -7.15 -2.06 14.54
CA GLN A 144 -7.92 -3.05 15.30
C GLN A 144 -7.13 -4.33 15.57
N ASN A 145 -6.24 -4.72 14.65
CA ASN A 145 -5.35 -5.87 14.81
C ASN A 145 -3.98 -5.52 15.43
N ALA A 146 -3.75 -4.27 15.85
CA ALA A 146 -2.43 -3.84 16.30
C ALA A 146 -1.89 -4.68 17.47
N GLN A 147 -2.74 -4.98 18.47
CA GLN A 147 -2.35 -5.87 19.57
C GLN A 147 -2.00 -7.28 19.09
N LYS A 148 -2.81 -7.85 18.18
CA LYS A 148 -2.59 -9.19 17.62
C LYS A 148 -1.27 -9.27 16.85
N TRP A 149 -0.94 -8.20 16.11
CA TRP A 149 0.23 -8.15 15.24
C TRP A 149 1.46 -7.49 15.87
N ASN A 150 1.41 -7.18 17.17
CA ASN A 150 2.48 -6.48 17.89
C ASN A 150 2.90 -5.16 17.22
N LEU A 151 1.90 -4.37 16.83
CA LEU A 151 2.07 -3.05 16.19
C LEU A 151 1.82 -1.92 17.19
N ASP A 152 2.51 -0.81 16.99
CA ASP A 152 2.20 0.48 17.59
C ASP A 152 1.19 1.21 16.67
N PRO A 153 -0.04 1.53 17.14
CA PRO A 153 -1.03 2.24 16.35
C PRO A 153 -0.60 3.61 15.83
N ASN A 154 0.48 4.19 16.39
CA ASN A 154 1.07 5.47 15.99
C ASN A 154 2.23 5.33 15.01
N LYS A 155 2.58 4.10 14.58
CA LYS A 155 3.64 3.81 13.61
C LYS A 155 3.11 3.12 12.35
N ILE A 156 1.88 3.46 11.93
CA ILE A 156 1.22 2.85 10.76
C ILE A 156 1.17 3.86 9.61
N GLY A 157 1.96 3.62 8.57
CA GLY A 157 2.02 4.45 7.38
C GLY A 157 1.31 3.85 6.18
N VAL A 158 1.28 4.61 5.10
CA VAL A 158 0.83 4.16 3.78
C VAL A 158 1.95 4.32 2.76
N MET A 159 2.04 3.38 1.83
CA MET A 159 2.92 3.44 0.68
C MET A 159 2.10 3.26 -0.60
N GLY A 160 2.41 4.00 -1.65
CA GLY A 160 1.72 3.84 -2.93
C GLY A 160 2.60 4.10 -4.13
N PHE A 161 2.25 3.43 -5.23
CA PHE A 161 2.97 3.47 -6.51
C PHE A 161 2.06 3.96 -7.63
N SER A 162 2.48 4.94 -8.45
CA SER A 162 1.68 5.38 -9.61
C SER A 162 0.22 5.73 -9.19
N ALA A 163 -0.79 5.01 -9.71
CA ALA A 163 -2.19 5.13 -9.28
C ALA A 163 -2.44 4.70 -7.82
N GLY A 164 -1.70 3.72 -7.30
CA GLY A 164 -1.68 3.41 -5.86
C GLY A 164 -1.03 4.53 -5.06
N GLY A 165 -0.11 5.30 -5.66
CA GLY A 165 0.46 6.53 -5.12
C GLY A 165 -0.59 7.63 -5.01
N HIS A 166 -1.45 7.75 -6.01
CA HIS A 166 -2.63 8.61 -5.94
C HIS A 166 -3.58 8.18 -4.83
N LEU A 167 -3.86 6.88 -4.69
CA LEU A 167 -4.69 6.37 -3.59
C LEU A 167 -4.07 6.68 -2.22
N ALA A 168 -2.77 6.45 -2.06
CA ALA A 168 -2.05 6.75 -0.83
C ALA A 168 -2.05 8.25 -0.50
N ALA A 169 -1.85 9.12 -1.50
CA ALA A 169 -1.96 10.57 -1.35
C ALA A 169 -3.38 10.99 -0.98
N THR A 170 -4.40 10.45 -1.67
CA THR A 170 -5.82 10.71 -1.38
C THR A 170 -6.15 10.30 0.05
N LEU A 171 -5.74 9.11 0.50
CA LEU A 171 -5.90 8.70 1.90
C LEU A 171 -5.22 9.68 2.87
N SER A 172 -4.04 10.18 2.52
CA SER A 172 -3.27 11.11 3.36
C SER A 172 -3.91 12.51 3.49
N THR A 173 -4.72 12.94 2.51
CA THR A 173 -5.37 14.26 2.48
C THR A 173 -6.88 14.22 2.73
N HIS A 174 -7.49 13.03 2.70
CA HIS A 174 -8.94 12.84 2.75
C HIS A 174 -9.38 11.79 3.76
N PHE A 175 -8.53 11.34 4.68
CA PHE A 175 -8.91 10.37 5.73
C PHE A 175 -10.15 10.80 6.54
N ASP A 176 -10.44 12.12 6.62
CA ASP A 176 -11.59 12.72 7.29
C ASP A 176 -12.70 13.20 6.33
N LYS A 177 -12.66 12.80 5.05
CA LYS A 177 -13.63 13.19 4.02
C LYS A 177 -14.33 12.00 3.38
N GLY A 178 -15.55 12.23 2.91
CA GLY A 178 -16.31 11.27 2.13
C GLY A 178 -16.81 10.07 2.93
N PRO A 179 -17.30 9.03 2.24
CA PRO A 179 -17.77 7.82 2.91
C PRO A 179 -16.60 7.08 3.57
N ASN A 180 -16.82 6.57 4.78
CA ASN A 180 -15.84 5.88 5.61
C ASN A 180 -14.76 6.77 6.29
N ALA A 181 -14.91 8.10 6.24
CA ALA A 181 -14.07 9.06 6.97
C ALA A 181 -13.87 8.67 8.45
N SER A 182 -12.64 8.78 8.94
CA SER A 182 -12.29 8.50 10.33
C SER A 182 -10.85 8.92 10.62
N GLU A 183 -10.59 9.44 11.83
CA GLU A 183 -9.22 9.65 12.30
C GLU A 183 -8.44 8.33 12.38
N GLU A 184 -9.09 7.18 12.60
CA GLU A 184 -8.46 5.86 12.52
C GLU A 184 -8.03 5.47 11.10
N ALA A 185 -8.45 6.19 10.07
CA ALA A 185 -7.98 5.99 8.70
C ALA A 185 -6.71 6.80 8.39
N ARG A 186 -6.33 7.77 9.23
CA ARG A 186 -5.18 8.64 8.99
C ARG A 186 -3.86 7.86 9.02
N PRO A 187 -3.01 7.93 7.99
CA PRO A 187 -1.65 7.40 8.07
C PRO A 187 -0.77 8.24 9.00
N ASN A 188 0.16 7.62 9.71
CA ASN A 188 1.16 8.33 10.50
C ASN A 188 2.30 8.89 9.64
N PHE A 189 2.55 8.28 8.48
CA PHE A 189 3.52 8.70 7.47
C PHE A 189 3.09 8.19 6.08
N ALA A 190 3.59 8.82 5.02
CA ALA A 190 3.31 8.42 3.64
C ALA A 190 4.60 8.23 2.81
N ILE A 191 4.63 7.20 1.97
CA ILE A 191 5.73 6.92 1.03
C ILE A 191 5.14 6.83 -0.38
N LEU A 192 5.50 7.77 -1.25
CA LEU A 192 4.88 7.92 -2.57
C LEU A 192 5.93 7.74 -3.66
N LEU A 193 5.80 6.66 -4.44
CA LEU A 193 6.71 6.30 -5.53
C LEU A 193 6.06 6.59 -6.88
N TYR A 194 6.74 7.44 -7.66
CA TYR A 194 6.29 7.95 -8.96
C TYR A 194 4.77 8.19 -9.01
N PRO A 195 4.22 8.90 -8.00
CA PRO A 195 2.79 8.93 -7.77
C PRO A 195 2.10 9.74 -8.86
N VAL A 196 0.92 9.27 -9.27
CA VAL A 196 -0.09 10.20 -9.77
C VAL A 196 -0.56 11.04 -8.57
N ILE A 197 -0.65 12.35 -8.72
CA ILE A 197 -1.05 13.27 -7.64
C ILE A 197 -2.26 14.09 -8.08
N SER A 198 -2.17 14.69 -9.26
CA SER A 198 -3.17 15.63 -9.76
C SER A 198 -3.99 15.01 -10.88
N PHE A 199 -5.27 15.38 -10.95
CA PHE A 199 -6.14 15.11 -12.09
C PHE A 199 -6.37 16.36 -12.95
N SER A 200 -5.67 17.46 -12.66
CA SER A 200 -5.63 18.64 -13.52
C SER A 200 -5.30 18.28 -14.97
N PRO A 201 -5.96 18.88 -15.98
CA PRO A 201 -5.68 18.59 -17.39
C PRO A 201 -4.21 18.71 -17.81
N THR A 202 -3.41 19.52 -17.12
CA THR A 202 -2.00 19.76 -17.45
C THR A 202 -1.03 18.78 -16.81
N LEU A 203 -1.48 18.00 -15.82
CA LEU A 203 -0.62 17.18 -14.97
C LEU A 203 -1.09 15.72 -14.82
N ALA A 204 -2.35 15.45 -15.19
CA ALA A 204 -2.98 14.17 -15.02
C ALA A 204 -2.31 13.05 -15.82
N HIS A 205 -2.21 11.88 -15.19
CA HIS A 205 -2.13 10.63 -15.93
C HIS A 205 -3.53 10.24 -16.42
N GLY A 206 -3.80 10.49 -17.72
CA GLY A 206 -5.14 10.36 -18.30
C GLY A 206 -5.81 9.01 -18.09
N GLY A 207 -5.04 7.91 -18.14
CA GLY A 207 -5.55 6.56 -17.87
C GLY A 207 -6.06 6.38 -16.43
N SER A 208 -5.29 6.85 -15.45
CA SER A 208 -5.70 6.78 -14.03
C SER A 208 -6.94 7.61 -13.76
N ARG A 209 -6.98 8.84 -14.30
CA ARG A 209 -8.14 9.73 -14.18
C ARG A 209 -9.39 9.08 -14.76
N LYS A 210 -9.32 8.64 -16.02
CA LYS A 210 -10.45 7.99 -16.70
C LYS A 210 -10.94 6.75 -15.96
N ASN A 211 -10.03 5.90 -15.49
CA ASN A 211 -10.41 4.69 -14.78
C ASN A 211 -11.05 5.01 -13.42
N LEU A 212 -10.51 5.97 -12.65
CA LEU A 212 -11.09 6.31 -11.34
C LEU A 212 -12.45 7.01 -11.47
N LEU A 213 -12.51 8.05 -12.31
CA LEU A 213 -13.69 8.91 -12.45
C LEU A 213 -14.79 8.26 -13.31
N GLY A 214 -14.39 7.49 -14.32
CA GLY A 214 -15.29 6.96 -15.34
C GLY A 214 -15.92 8.07 -16.18
N ALA A 215 -17.25 8.07 -16.28
CA ALA A 215 -17.97 9.04 -17.11
C ALA A 215 -18.12 10.43 -16.46
N ASP A 216 -17.95 10.54 -15.15
CA ASP A 216 -18.07 11.82 -14.44
C ASP A 216 -16.71 12.49 -14.30
N GLU A 217 -16.35 13.31 -15.29
CA GLU A 217 -15.14 14.13 -15.26
C GLU A 217 -15.44 15.58 -14.88
N SER A 218 -16.38 15.79 -13.95
CA SER A 218 -16.69 17.14 -13.45
C SER A 218 -15.48 17.83 -12.83
N GLU A 219 -15.45 19.17 -12.92
CA GLU A 219 -14.41 19.99 -12.29
C GLU A 219 -14.33 19.76 -10.78
N GLU A 220 -15.47 19.45 -10.15
CA GLU A 220 -15.54 19.11 -8.73
C GLU A 220 -14.74 17.84 -8.42
N LEU A 221 -14.97 16.74 -9.17
CA LEU A 221 -14.21 15.50 -8.95
C LEU A 221 -12.75 15.64 -9.34
N ILE A 222 -12.44 16.35 -10.41
CA ILE A 222 -11.05 16.66 -10.79
C ILE A 222 -10.34 17.38 -9.64
N ARG A 223 -10.96 18.42 -9.09
CA ARG A 223 -10.41 19.14 -7.93
C ARG A 223 -10.35 18.24 -6.70
N TYR A 224 -11.38 17.43 -6.44
CA TYR A 224 -11.44 16.53 -5.29
C TYR A 224 -10.29 15.53 -5.29
N TYR A 225 -9.93 14.99 -6.46
CA TYR A 225 -8.83 14.03 -6.60
C TYR A 225 -7.49 14.67 -7.00
N SER A 226 -7.38 16.00 -7.02
CA SER A 226 -6.09 16.66 -7.21
C SER A 226 -5.44 16.93 -5.85
N ASN A 227 -4.68 15.96 -5.36
CA ASN A 227 -4.28 15.87 -3.95
C ASN A 227 -3.37 17.01 -3.48
N GLU A 228 -2.62 17.65 -4.38
CA GLU A 228 -1.82 18.85 -4.09
C GLU A 228 -2.68 20.02 -3.56
N GLN A 229 -3.97 20.04 -3.89
CA GLN A 229 -4.91 21.09 -3.46
C GLN A 229 -5.54 20.81 -2.09
N HIS A 230 -5.30 19.62 -1.52
CA HIS A 230 -5.92 19.18 -0.25
C HIS A 230 -4.92 18.95 0.87
N VAL A 231 -3.64 19.23 0.63
CA VAL A 231 -2.61 19.17 1.68
C VAL A 231 -2.95 20.17 2.78
N SER A 232 -2.86 19.70 4.03
CA SER A 232 -3.07 20.50 5.24
C SER A 232 -2.02 20.14 6.30
N GLU A 233 -2.04 20.83 7.43
CA GLU A 233 -1.20 20.49 8.60
C GLU A 233 -1.46 19.07 9.15
N LYS A 234 -2.62 18.47 8.82
CA LYS A 234 -2.93 17.09 9.20
C LYS A 234 -2.34 16.06 8.23
N THR A 235 -1.90 16.45 7.05
CA THR A 235 -1.23 15.54 6.12
C THR A 235 0.06 15.02 6.76
N PRO A 236 0.33 13.70 6.72
CA PRO A 236 1.44 13.12 7.46
C PRO A 236 2.81 13.42 6.81
N PRO A 237 3.91 13.28 7.57
CA PRO A 237 5.26 13.30 7.03
C PRO A 237 5.37 12.39 5.80
N THR A 238 5.95 12.91 4.72
CA THR A 238 5.92 12.24 3.42
C THR A 238 7.32 12.08 2.82
N LEU A 239 7.60 10.88 2.30
CA LEU A 239 8.72 10.61 1.40
C LEU A 239 8.22 10.50 -0.04
N LEU A 240 8.82 11.26 -0.95
CA LEU A 240 8.56 11.22 -2.40
C LEU A 240 9.79 10.67 -3.13
N VAL A 241 9.55 9.75 -4.06
CA VAL A 241 10.61 9.19 -4.92
C VAL A 241 10.12 9.19 -6.36
N HIS A 242 10.86 9.80 -7.29
CA HIS A 242 10.49 9.87 -8.70
C HIS A 242 11.72 9.85 -9.60
N ALA A 243 11.54 9.44 -10.86
CA ALA A 243 12.51 9.65 -11.93
C ALA A 243 12.10 10.82 -12.85
N THR A 244 13.04 11.66 -13.25
CA THR A 244 12.82 12.80 -14.15
C THR A 244 12.47 12.35 -15.57
N ASP A 245 12.99 11.20 -16.01
CA ASP A 245 12.69 10.62 -17.33
C ASP A 245 11.41 9.75 -17.35
N ASP A 246 10.56 9.89 -16.32
CA ASP A 246 9.26 9.23 -16.28
C ASP A 246 8.31 9.83 -17.32
N THR A 247 8.08 9.09 -18.41
CA THR A 247 7.15 9.47 -19.47
C THR A 247 5.73 8.95 -19.25
N GLY A 248 5.51 8.15 -18.20
CA GLY A 248 4.19 7.64 -17.83
C GLY A 248 3.46 8.63 -16.94
N VAL A 249 4.11 9.04 -15.85
CA VAL A 249 3.60 10.05 -14.93
C VAL A 249 4.66 11.14 -14.79
N PRO A 250 4.40 12.37 -15.25
CA PRO A 250 5.37 13.44 -15.16
C PRO A 250 5.81 13.69 -13.71
N ALA A 251 7.12 13.87 -13.50
CA ALA A 251 7.72 14.09 -12.18
C ALA A 251 7.15 15.31 -11.45
N GLU A 252 6.57 16.25 -12.21
CA GLU A 252 5.82 17.40 -11.73
C GLU A 252 4.71 17.01 -10.76
N ASN A 253 4.13 15.80 -10.85
CA ASN A 253 3.17 15.30 -9.85
C ASN A 253 3.79 15.31 -8.44
N SER A 254 5.02 14.78 -8.31
CA SER A 254 5.74 14.81 -7.03
C SER A 254 6.20 16.20 -6.65
N ILE A 255 6.63 17.02 -7.62
CA ILE A 255 7.12 18.38 -7.35
C ILE A 255 5.98 19.25 -6.79
N GLU A 256 4.81 19.24 -7.42
CA GLU A 256 3.67 20.03 -6.96
C GLU A 256 3.18 19.57 -5.56
N TYR A 257 3.16 18.25 -5.31
CA TYR A 257 2.83 17.74 -3.97
C TYR A 257 3.86 18.15 -2.92
N TYR A 258 5.16 18.07 -3.25
CA TYR A 258 6.25 18.53 -2.38
C TYR A 258 6.08 20.01 -2.02
N LEU A 259 5.80 20.87 -3.01
CA LEU A 259 5.57 22.29 -2.79
C LEU A 259 4.34 22.55 -1.92
N ALA A 260 3.25 21.79 -2.12
CA ALA A 260 2.06 21.88 -1.28
C ALA A 260 2.32 21.45 0.17
N LEU A 261 3.09 20.37 0.40
CA LEU A 261 3.54 19.91 1.72
C LEU A 261 4.39 20.98 2.42
N LYS A 262 5.38 21.54 1.71
CA LYS A 262 6.23 22.63 2.23
C LYS A 262 5.42 23.87 2.60
N LYS A 263 4.48 24.28 1.74
CA LYS A 263 3.59 25.43 1.98
C LYS A 263 2.77 25.26 3.26
N ASN A 264 2.32 24.04 3.54
CA ASN A 264 1.57 23.68 4.74
C ASN A 264 2.44 23.24 5.92
N LYS A 265 3.77 23.41 5.84
CA LYS A 265 4.74 23.05 6.90
C LYS A 265 4.73 21.57 7.31
N VAL A 266 4.31 20.70 6.40
CA VAL A 266 4.38 19.25 6.60
C VAL A 266 5.83 18.79 6.33
N PRO A 267 6.45 17.99 7.21
CA PRO A 267 7.76 17.42 6.96
C PRO A 267 7.76 16.58 5.68
N VAL A 268 8.69 16.87 4.77
CA VAL A 268 8.75 16.17 3.48
C VAL A 268 10.19 15.97 3.03
N GLU A 269 10.48 14.77 2.55
CA GLU A 269 11.72 14.39 1.87
C GLU A 269 11.40 14.00 0.43
N MET A 270 12.24 14.40 -0.52
CA MET A 270 12.07 14.04 -1.93
C MET A 270 13.39 13.62 -2.56
N HIS A 271 13.36 12.50 -3.28
CA HIS A 271 14.45 12.03 -4.13
C HIS A 271 13.99 12.04 -5.59
N LEU A 272 14.58 12.91 -6.38
CA LEU A 272 14.34 13.01 -7.82
C LEU A 272 15.58 12.53 -8.57
N TYR A 273 15.47 11.38 -9.23
CA TYR A 273 16.57 10.76 -9.95
C TYR A 273 16.50 11.10 -11.45
N PRO A 274 17.61 11.35 -12.14
CA PRO A 274 17.57 11.72 -13.55
C PRO A 274 17.07 10.60 -14.47
N ARG A 275 17.26 9.33 -14.08
CA ARG A 275 16.88 8.14 -14.86
C ARG A 275 16.23 7.06 -14.00
N GLY A 276 15.23 6.39 -14.56
CA GLY A 276 14.55 5.23 -13.97
C GLY A 276 13.32 4.77 -14.74
N GLY A 277 12.70 5.68 -15.50
CA GLY A 277 11.41 5.49 -16.16
C GLY A 277 10.24 5.34 -15.18
N HIS A 278 9.07 4.96 -15.68
CA HIS A 278 7.91 4.65 -14.84
C HIS A 278 7.97 3.22 -14.28
N GLY A 279 7.38 3.00 -13.10
CA GLY A 279 7.11 1.65 -12.60
C GLY A 279 8.36 0.83 -12.27
N PHE A 280 9.45 1.48 -11.84
CA PHE A 280 10.70 0.76 -11.57
C PHE A 280 10.68 -0.06 -10.28
N SER A 281 9.89 0.34 -9.27
CA SER A 281 9.83 -0.28 -7.93
C SER A 281 11.22 -0.74 -7.41
N MET A 282 11.36 -1.95 -6.89
CA MET A 282 12.66 -2.51 -6.47
C MET A 282 13.56 -2.94 -7.66
N ARG A 283 13.03 -2.99 -8.88
CA ARG A 283 13.70 -3.51 -10.10
C ARG A 283 14.53 -2.43 -10.77
N THR A 284 15.61 -2.06 -10.09
CA THR A 284 16.48 -0.92 -10.42
C THR A 284 17.91 -1.30 -10.79
N GLU A 285 18.20 -2.59 -10.87
CA GLU A 285 19.51 -3.09 -11.32
C GLU A 285 19.87 -2.51 -12.70
N GLY A 286 21.08 -1.98 -12.82
CA GLY A 286 21.55 -1.34 -14.06
C GLY A 286 20.91 0.03 -14.38
N LYS A 287 19.98 0.55 -13.57
CA LYS A 287 19.29 1.83 -13.83
C LYS A 287 19.99 3.07 -13.25
N GLY A 288 21.25 2.94 -12.83
CA GLY A 288 22.05 4.05 -12.30
C GLY A 288 21.66 4.44 -10.88
N SER A 289 21.62 5.75 -10.57
CA SER A 289 21.47 6.26 -9.20
C SER A 289 20.13 5.90 -8.55
N VAL A 290 19.08 5.65 -9.34
CA VAL A 290 17.78 5.22 -8.81
C VAL A 290 17.88 3.91 -8.03
N ALA A 291 18.88 3.07 -8.27
CA ALA A 291 19.12 1.86 -7.49
C ALA A 291 19.31 2.11 -5.97
N ASN A 292 19.63 3.34 -5.58
CA ASN A 292 19.80 3.73 -4.18
C ASN A 292 18.51 4.17 -3.49
N TRP A 293 17.37 4.29 -4.19
CA TRP A 293 16.13 4.76 -3.58
C TRP A 293 15.66 3.92 -2.37
N PRO A 294 15.84 2.58 -2.32
CA PRO A 294 15.45 1.82 -1.13
C PRO A 294 16.32 2.15 0.09
N LEU A 295 17.59 2.50 -0.13
CA LEU A 295 18.50 2.93 0.95
C LEU A 295 18.10 4.30 1.49
N ALA A 296 17.67 5.21 0.61
CA ALA A 296 17.12 6.51 1.01
C ALA A 296 15.85 6.33 1.86
N MET A 297 14.92 5.46 1.44
CA MET A 297 13.74 5.13 2.22
C MET A 297 14.08 4.52 3.59
N GLU A 298 15.04 3.59 3.64
CA GLU A 298 15.50 3.00 4.90
C GLU A 298 16.08 4.05 5.84
N ALA A 299 16.92 4.96 5.32
CA ALA A 299 17.50 6.05 6.11
C ALA A 299 16.42 6.99 6.66
N TRP A 300 15.43 7.34 5.84
CA TRP A 300 14.28 8.15 6.27
C TRP A 300 13.46 7.47 7.36
N LEU A 301 13.17 6.17 7.22
CA LEU A 301 12.45 5.39 8.23
C LEU A 301 13.23 5.24 9.54
N LYS A 302 14.57 5.15 9.48
CA LYS A 302 15.44 5.17 10.67
C LYS A 302 15.39 6.50 11.38
N ALA A 303 15.38 7.61 10.64
CA ALA A 303 15.23 8.96 11.22
C ALA A 303 13.88 9.15 11.94
N LEU A 304 12.85 8.37 11.58
CA LEU A 304 11.54 8.33 12.23
C LEU A 304 11.41 7.22 13.29
N GLU A 305 12.47 6.46 13.57
CA GLU A 305 12.48 5.33 14.51
C GLU A 305 11.46 4.22 14.18
N TYR A 306 11.21 4.00 12.88
CA TYR A 306 10.35 2.92 12.38
C TYR A 306 11.13 1.67 11.98
N VAL A 307 12.43 1.82 11.70
CA VAL A 307 13.41 0.77 11.44
C VAL A 307 14.56 0.90 12.46
N LYS A 308 15.14 -0.23 12.88
CA LYS A 308 16.30 -0.27 13.79
C LYS A 308 17.62 0.01 13.08
#